data_AF-A0A3D3G6Z2-F1
#
_entry.id   AF-A0A3D3G6Z2-F1
#
_cell.length_a   1.000
_cell.length_b   1.000
_cell.length_c   1.000
_cell.angle_alpha   90.00
_cell.angle_beta   90.00
_cell.angle_gamma   90.00
#
_symmetry.space_group_name_H-M   'P 1'
#
loop_
_entity.id
_entity.type
_entity.pdbx_description
1 polymer ?
#
loop_
_entity_poly.entity_id
_entity_poly.type
_entity_poly.pdbx_seq_one_letter_code
_entity_poly.pdbx_strand_id
1 'polypeptide(L)'
;MNWQQQYLNITWEDFCATTSTLSQKITRSAKKFDLIVAIARGGLTLAQLMSDHLSLPIAAFTVQSYKDFKQASIPHIVYGLDTRLTGKKILLLDDVSDTGKTFLRSLIYLEELGARKVDITTAALHLKPHSTYVPDFYVTKTSAWIVYPYEVCETIVQLGPLWQKTGISREQIKHRFLTFGFATQTINMYLKKIGV
;
A
#
# COMPACT_ATOMS: atom_id res chain seq x y z
N MET A 1 15.79 -0.54 23.69
CA MET A 1 15.40 0.13 22.42
C MET A 1 13.88 0.19 22.39
N ASN A 2 13.27 1.37 22.19
CA ASN A 2 11.80 1.47 22.15
C ASN A 2 11.29 0.89 20.82
N TRP A 3 10.81 -0.35 20.85
CA TRP A 3 10.33 -1.05 19.65
C TRP A 3 9.20 -0.30 18.93
N GLN A 4 8.45 0.57 19.62
CA GLN A 4 7.40 1.38 19.04
C GLN A 4 7.93 2.35 17.96
N GLN A 5 9.16 2.84 18.08
CA GLN A 5 9.76 3.75 17.10
C GLN A 5 10.06 3.06 15.75
N GLN A 6 10.00 1.73 15.70
CA GLN A 6 10.16 0.95 14.47
C GLN A 6 8.86 0.86 13.66
N TYR A 7 7.72 1.21 14.24
CA TYR A 7 6.40 1.07 13.63
C TYR A 7 5.68 2.41 13.54
N LEU A 8 5.02 2.64 12.41
CA LEU A 8 4.08 3.74 12.22
C LEU A 8 2.67 3.14 12.18
N ASN A 9 1.95 3.22 13.30
CA ASN A 9 0.57 2.79 13.39
C ASN A 9 -0.35 3.85 12.78
N ILE A 10 -1.08 3.49 11.73
CA ILE A 10 -2.02 4.39 11.04
C ILE A 10 -3.44 4.01 11.46
N THR A 11 -4.14 4.94 12.12
CA THR A 11 -5.57 4.77 12.39
C THR A 11 -6.41 5.04 11.14
N TRP A 12 -7.69 4.69 11.15
CA TRP A 12 -8.61 5.08 10.07
C TRP A 12 -8.71 6.60 9.92
N GLU A 13 -8.67 7.34 11.02
CA GLU A 13 -8.67 8.80 11.00
C GLU A 13 -7.40 9.35 10.33
N ASP A 14 -6.23 8.83 10.71
CA ASP A 14 -4.95 9.19 10.09
C ASP A 14 -4.95 8.87 8.59
N PHE A 15 -5.49 7.71 8.21
CA PHE A 15 -5.58 7.29 6.81
C PHE A 15 -6.45 8.24 5.98
N CYS A 16 -7.63 8.61 6.50
CA CYS A 16 -8.52 9.58 5.86
C CYS A 16 -7.88 10.97 5.77
N ALA A 17 -7.25 11.46 6.84
CA ALA A 17 -6.57 12.75 6.86
C ALA A 17 -5.38 12.81 5.87
N THR A 18 -4.59 11.74 5.81
CA THR A 18 -3.46 11.60 4.88
C THR A 18 -3.96 11.54 3.44
N THR A 19 -5.07 10.83 3.19
CA THR A 19 -5.69 10.77 1.85
C THR A 19 -6.24 12.13 1.41
N SER A 20 -6.91 12.86 2.30
CA SER A 20 -7.35 14.24 2.04
C SER A 20 -6.18 15.15 1.70
N THR A 21 -5.06 15.02 2.42
CA THR A 21 -3.82 15.76 2.12
C THR A 21 -3.29 15.41 0.72
N LEU A 22 -3.26 14.13 0.36
CA LEU A 22 -2.84 13.68 -0.97
C LEU A 22 -3.74 14.25 -2.07
N SER A 23 -5.06 14.20 -1.89
CA SER A 23 -6.05 14.78 -2.81
C SER A 23 -5.85 16.27 -3.02
N GLN A 24 -5.60 17.03 -1.94
CA GLN A 24 -5.31 18.46 -2.05
C GLN A 24 -4.04 18.74 -2.84
N LYS A 25 -2.97 17.95 -2.65
CA LYS A 25 -1.72 18.08 -3.43
C LYS A 25 -1.97 17.83 -4.92
N ILE A 26 -2.75 16.80 -5.24
CA ILE A 26 -3.09 16.45 -6.62
C ILE A 26 -3.96 17.56 -7.25
N THR A 27 -5.01 18.01 -6.56
CA THR A 27 -5.89 19.09 -7.03
C THR A 27 -5.12 20.38 -7.29
N ARG A 28 -4.20 20.77 -6.40
CA ARG A 28 -3.35 21.97 -6.54
C ARG A 28 -2.39 21.89 -7.73
N SER A 29 -2.04 20.69 -8.20
CA SER A 29 -1.20 20.54 -9.39
C SER A 29 -1.89 20.91 -10.69
N ALA A 30 -3.21 21.12 -10.67
CA ALA A 30 -4.06 21.39 -11.83
C ALA A 30 -4.04 20.31 -12.93
N LYS A 31 -3.37 19.16 -12.68
CA LYS A 31 -3.46 17.98 -13.55
C LYS A 31 -4.91 17.48 -13.61
N LYS A 32 -5.33 17.02 -14.78
CA LYS A 32 -6.64 16.43 -15.02
C LYS A 32 -6.49 14.93 -15.23
N PHE A 33 -7.43 14.17 -14.71
CA PHE A 33 -7.45 12.70 -14.78
C PHE A 33 -8.82 12.26 -15.26
N ASP A 34 -8.83 11.14 -15.99
CA ASP A 34 -10.05 10.49 -16.48
C ASP A 34 -10.36 9.23 -15.67
N LEU A 35 -9.34 8.61 -15.07
CA LEU A 35 -9.42 7.29 -14.43
C LEU A 35 -8.42 7.18 -13.28
N ILE A 36 -8.89 6.64 -12.15
CA ILE A 36 -8.02 6.09 -11.11
C ILE A 36 -7.72 4.64 -11.46
N VAL A 37 -6.44 4.28 -11.45
CA VAL A 37 -6.01 2.89 -11.54
C VAL A 37 -5.36 2.47 -10.23
N ALA A 38 -5.97 1.53 -9.53
CA ALA A 38 -5.50 1.03 -8.25
C ALA A 38 -4.64 -0.23 -8.42
N ILE A 39 -3.50 -0.26 -7.74
CA ILE A 39 -2.67 -1.46 -7.59
C ILE A 39 -3.22 -2.25 -6.40
N ALA A 40 -3.88 -3.36 -6.68
CA ALA A 40 -4.40 -4.24 -5.64
C ALA A 40 -3.27 -5.05 -4.98
N ARG A 41 -3.31 -5.25 -3.65
CA ARG A 41 -4.43 -4.93 -2.74
C ARG A 41 -4.33 -3.57 -2.05
N GLY A 42 -3.12 -3.09 -1.73
CA GLY A 42 -2.89 -1.91 -0.89
C GLY A 42 -3.55 -0.63 -1.44
N GLY A 43 -3.43 -0.39 -2.74
CA GLY A 43 -4.03 0.76 -3.41
C GLY A 43 -5.57 0.79 -3.45
N LEU A 44 -6.28 -0.30 -3.12
CA LEU A 44 -7.75 -0.36 -3.24
C LEU A 44 -8.46 0.59 -2.27
N THR A 45 -8.09 0.57 -0.99
CA THR A 45 -8.71 1.43 0.03
C THR A 45 -8.40 2.91 -0.25
N LEU A 46 -7.16 3.20 -0.68
CA LEU A 46 -6.77 4.54 -1.10
C LEU A 46 -7.59 5.00 -2.32
N ALA A 47 -7.74 4.15 -3.34
CA ALA A 47 -8.48 4.47 -4.55
C ALA A 47 -9.94 4.77 -4.28
N GLN A 48 -10.59 4.04 -3.36
CA GLN A 48 -11.97 4.31 -2.95
C GLN A 48 -12.14 5.74 -2.39
N LEU A 49 -11.26 6.14 -1.47
CA LEU A 49 -11.32 7.49 -0.88
C LEU A 49 -10.91 8.58 -1.88
N MET A 50 -9.92 8.31 -2.73
CA MET A 50 -9.49 9.25 -3.77
C MET A 50 -10.57 9.43 -4.85
N SER A 51 -11.34 8.39 -5.17
CA SER A 51 -12.48 8.47 -6.08
C SER A 51 -13.58 9.38 -5.53
N ASP A 52 -13.89 9.27 -4.24
CA ASP A 52 -14.84 10.16 -3.57
C ASP A 52 -14.36 11.62 -3.62
N HIS A 53 -13.09 11.86 -3.29
CA HIS A 53 -12.50 13.20 -3.33
C HIS A 53 -12.43 13.84 -4.73
N LEU A 54 -12.18 13.05 -5.77
CA LEU A 54 -11.91 13.56 -7.12
C LEU A 54 -13.06 13.33 -8.11
N SER A 55 -14.10 12.60 -7.69
CA SER A 55 -15.22 12.17 -8.55
C SER A 55 -14.77 11.41 -9.81
N LEU A 56 -13.80 10.51 -9.67
CA LEU A 56 -13.23 9.71 -10.76
C LEU A 56 -13.60 8.22 -10.64
N PRO A 57 -13.87 7.53 -11.76
CA PRO A 57 -14.06 6.08 -11.74
C PRO A 57 -12.77 5.34 -11.38
N ILE A 58 -12.90 4.10 -10.89
CA ILE A 58 -11.79 3.24 -10.49
C ILE A 58 -11.71 2.02 -11.43
N ALA A 59 -10.50 1.72 -11.89
CA ALA A 59 -10.11 0.41 -12.38
C ALA A 59 -9.02 -0.17 -11.45
N ALA A 60 -8.90 -1.49 -11.34
CA ALA A 60 -7.91 -2.10 -10.46
C ALA A 60 -7.32 -3.38 -11.05
N PHE A 61 -6.03 -3.60 -10.80
CA PHE A 61 -5.32 -4.81 -11.21
C PHE A 61 -4.43 -5.29 -10.07
N THR A 62 -4.06 -6.57 -10.07
CA THR A 62 -3.27 -7.17 -8.99
C THR A 62 -1.83 -7.41 -9.43
N VAL A 63 -0.90 -6.88 -8.65
CA VAL A 63 0.52 -7.20 -8.74
C VAL A 63 0.91 -8.06 -7.55
N GLN A 64 1.60 -9.16 -7.80
CA GLN A 64 2.23 -9.94 -6.74
C GLN A 64 3.74 -9.98 -6.97
N SER A 65 4.51 -10.06 -5.88
CA SER A 65 5.95 -10.28 -5.93
C SER A 65 6.23 -11.70 -5.47
N TYR A 66 6.56 -12.61 -6.37
CA TYR A 66 7.06 -13.94 -5.97
C TYR A 66 8.51 -13.84 -5.51
N LYS A 67 8.84 -14.54 -4.44
CA LYS A 67 10.22 -14.84 -4.08
C LYS A 67 10.61 -16.13 -4.79
N ASP A 68 11.21 -16.02 -5.97
CA ASP A 68 11.92 -17.17 -6.52
C ASP A 68 13.19 -17.39 -5.70
N PHE A 69 13.38 -18.61 -5.20
CA PHE A 69 14.48 -19.00 -4.31
C PHE A 69 15.90 -18.70 -4.84
N LYS A 70 16.04 -18.23 -6.08
CA LYS A 70 17.31 -17.89 -6.74
C LYS A 70 17.38 -16.45 -7.29
N GLN A 71 16.31 -15.65 -7.24
CA GLN A 71 16.29 -14.30 -7.83
C GLN A 71 15.60 -13.26 -6.93
N ALA A 72 15.94 -11.98 -7.16
CA ALA A 72 15.24 -10.87 -6.55
C ALA A 72 13.75 -10.92 -6.91
N SER A 73 12.85 -10.58 -5.98
CA SER A 73 11.42 -10.65 -6.25
C SER A 73 11.04 -9.79 -7.47
N ILE A 74 10.49 -10.43 -8.50
CA ILE A 74 10.02 -9.80 -9.73
C ILE A 74 8.51 -9.65 -9.61
N PRO A 75 7.96 -8.42 -9.68
CA PRO A 75 6.53 -8.23 -9.68
C PRO A 75 5.90 -8.68 -11.00
N HIS A 76 4.80 -9.42 -10.95
CA HIS A 76 4.03 -9.88 -12.11
C HIS A 76 2.54 -9.55 -11.95
N ILE A 77 1.86 -9.38 -13.08
CA ILE A 77 0.43 -9.13 -13.13
C ILE A 77 -0.30 -10.46 -12.97
N VAL A 78 -1.14 -10.59 -11.94
CA VAL A 78 -1.93 -11.82 -11.68
C VAL A 78 -3.34 -11.67 -12.21
N TYR A 79 -3.94 -10.52 -11.97
CA TYR A 79 -5.26 -10.15 -12.47
C TYR A 79 -5.14 -8.80 -13.16
N GLY A 80 -5.37 -8.77 -14.47
CA GLY A 80 -5.20 -7.59 -15.29
C GLY A 80 -6.47 -6.73 -15.41
N LEU A 81 -6.32 -5.59 -16.08
CA LEU A 81 -7.41 -4.77 -16.58
C LEU A 81 -7.95 -5.33 -17.89
N ASP A 82 -9.27 -5.28 -18.05
CA ASP A 82 -9.97 -5.61 -19.30
C ASP A 82 -10.40 -4.33 -20.04
N THR A 83 -9.47 -3.40 -20.22
CA THR A 83 -9.74 -2.13 -20.90
C THR A 83 -8.51 -1.55 -21.59
N ARG A 84 -8.73 -0.83 -22.70
CA ARG A 84 -7.68 -0.05 -23.38
C ARG A 84 -7.53 1.31 -22.70
N LEU A 85 -6.29 1.73 -22.52
CA LEU A 85 -5.95 2.97 -21.83
C LEU A 85 -5.54 4.11 -22.76
N THR A 86 -5.66 3.90 -24.07
CA THR A 86 -5.31 4.89 -25.09
C THR A 86 -6.10 6.20 -24.91
N GLY A 87 -5.37 7.31 -24.79
CA GLY A 87 -5.94 8.65 -24.63
C GLY A 87 -6.48 8.96 -23.23
N LYS A 88 -6.31 8.07 -22.25
CA LYS A 88 -6.72 8.29 -20.85
C LYS A 88 -5.60 8.93 -20.04
N LYS A 89 -5.93 9.95 -19.24
CA LYS A 89 -5.09 10.50 -18.18
C LYS A 89 -5.33 9.73 -16.90
N ILE A 90 -4.30 9.04 -16.43
CA ILE A 90 -4.38 8.04 -15.37
C ILE A 90 -3.76 8.57 -14.09
N LEU A 91 -4.48 8.40 -12.99
CA LEU A 91 -3.92 8.48 -11.64
C LEU A 91 -3.70 7.07 -11.10
N LEU A 92 -2.46 6.59 -11.14
CA LEU A 92 -2.04 5.28 -10.65
C LEU A 92 -1.75 5.34 -9.15
N LEU A 93 -2.44 4.53 -8.36
CA LEU A 93 -2.41 4.56 -6.90
C LEU A 93 -1.91 3.25 -6.28
N ASP A 94 -1.03 3.38 -5.29
CA ASP A 94 -0.69 2.34 -4.30
C ASP A 94 -0.60 2.98 -2.91
N ASP A 95 -0.67 2.21 -1.83
CA ASP A 95 -0.59 2.79 -0.49
C ASP A 95 0.84 3.21 -0.11
N VAL A 96 1.85 2.43 -0.50
CA VAL A 96 3.27 2.71 -0.23
C VAL A 96 4.18 2.38 -1.41
N SER A 97 5.12 3.28 -1.71
CA SER A 97 6.30 2.93 -2.51
C SER A 97 7.41 2.41 -1.60
N ASP A 98 7.49 1.08 -1.43
CA ASP A 98 8.50 0.44 -0.56
C ASP A 98 9.84 0.22 -1.27
N THR A 99 9.92 -0.80 -2.13
CA THR A 99 11.09 -0.99 -3.00
C THR A 99 10.97 -0.20 -4.30
N GLY A 100 9.77 0.23 -4.66
CA GLY A 100 9.45 0.90 -5.92
C GLY A 100 9.20 -0.03 -7.10
N LYS A 101 9.50 -1.33 -6.97
CA LYS A 101 9.36 -2.32 -8.06
C LYS A 101 7.93 -2.47 -8.54
N THR A 102 6.95 -2.43 -7.62
CA THR A 102 5.52 -2.53 -7.96
C THR A 102 5.11 -1.42 -8.90
N PHE A 103 5.44 -0.15 -8.60
CA PHE A 103 5.18 0.98 -9.50
C PHE A 103 5.87 0.82 -10.85
N LEU A 104 7.14 0.41 -10.88
CA LEU A 104 7.87 0.21 -12.13
C LEU A 104 7.21 -0.86 -13.02
N ARG A 105 6.82 -2.00 -12.46
CA ARG A 105 6.10 -3.04 -13.23
C ARG A 105 4.74 -2.54 -13.72
N SER A 106 4.03 -1.81 -12.87
CA SER A 106 2.73 -1.24 -13.15
C SER A 106 2.78 -0.22 -14.29
N LEU A 107 3.78 0.65 -14.33
CA LEU A 107 3.96 1.60 -15.43
C LEU A 107 4.12 0.88 -16.78
N ILE A 108 5.02 -0.11 -16.83
CA ILE A 108 5.21 -0.96 -18.02
C ILE A 108 3.88 -1.60 -18.43
N TYR A 109 3.13 -2.13 -17.45
CA TYR A 109 1.84 -2.76 -17.72
C TYR A 109 0.80 -1.81 -18.31
N LEU A 110 0.70 -0.57 -17.81
CA LEU A 110 -0.23 0.41 -18.35
C LEU A 110 0.18 0.87 -19.76
N GLU A 111 1.50 0.97 -20.02
CA GLU A 111 2.03 1.24 -21.37
C GLU A 111 1.69 0.10 -22.35
N GLU A 112 1.80 -1.17 -21.92
CA GLU A 112 1.35 -2.36 -22.69
C GLU A 112 -0.14 -2.30 -23.06
N LEU A 113 -0.97 -1.65 -22.23
CA LEU A 113 -2.40 -1.41 -22.48
C LEU A 113 -2.68 -0.12 -23.30
N GLY A 114 -1.64 0.54 -23.79
CA GLY A 114 -1.72 1.70 -24.68
C GLY A 114 -1.79 3.06 -23.99
N ALA A 115 -1.53 3.13 -22.67
CA ALA A 115 -1.34 4.42 -22.01
C ALA A 115 -0.01 5.05 -22.45
N ARG A 116 0.04 6.37 -22.61
CA ARG A 116 1.31 7.07 -22.82
C ARG A 116 1.89 7.44 -21.46
N LYS A 117 3.20 7.28 -21.30
CA LYS A 117 3.90 7.62 -20.05
C LYS A 117 3.58 9.04 -19.53
N VAL A 118 3.46 10.02 -20.42
CA VAL A 118 3.13 11.42 -20.07
C VAL A 118 1.71 11.60 -19.51
N ASP A 119 0.82 10.66 -19.76
CA ASP A 119 -0.57 10.68 -19.28
C ASP A 119 -0.73 9.88 -17.97
N ILE A 120 0.31 9.23 -17.48
CA ILE A 120 0.29 8.50 -16.20
C ILE A 120 0.90 9.39 -15.11
N THR A 121 0.18 9.57 -14.02
CA THR A 121 0.70 10.18 -12.80
C THR A 121 0.54 9.19 -11.66
N THR A 122 1.61 9.02 -10.88
CA THR A 122 1.68 8.06 -9.78
C THR A 122 1.51 8.75 -8.44
N ALA A 123 0.79 8.12 -7.52
CA ALA A 123 0.67 8.62 -6.16
C ALA A 123 0.63 7.50 -5.11
N ALA A 124 1.17 7.81 -3.93
CA ALA A 124 1.10 6.95 -2.76
C ALA A 124 0.87 7.76 -1.48
N LEU A 125 0.46 7.13 -0.39
CA LEU A 125 0.45 7.82 0.90
C LEU A 125 1.86 7.91 1.47
N HIS A 126 2.60 6.81 1.37
CA HIS A 126 3.92 6.69 1.98
C HIS A 126 5.03 6.37 0.97
N LEU A 127 6.23 6.87 1.26
CA LEU A 127 7.45 6.58 0.53
C LEU A 127 8.53 6.07 1.49
N LYS A 128 9.15 4.94 1.18
CA LYS A 128 10.34 4.49 1.92
C LYS A 128 11.60 5.17 1.40
N PRO A 129 12.56 5.53 2.27
CA PRO A 129 13.85 6.12 1.85
C PRO A 129 14.65 5.26 0.88
N HIS A 130 14.53 3.93 0.97
CA HIS A 130 15.24 2.97 0.11
C HIS A 130 14.50 2.63 -1.18
N SER A 131 13.34 3.24 -1.45
CA SER A 131 12.60 2.99 -2.68
C SER A 131 13.38 3.47 -3.89
N THR A 132 13.45 2.65 -4.94
CA THR A 132 14.06 3.05 -6.21
C THR A 132 13.10 3.80 -7.12
N TYR A 133 11.83 3.97 -6.70
CA TYR A 133 10.82 4.71 -7.45
C TYR A 133 10.11 5.71 -6.54
N VAL A 134 10.21 6.99 -6.87
CA VAL A 134 9.52 8.07 -6.16
C VAL A 134 8.23 8.41 -6.93
N PRO A 135 7.05 8.20 -6.35
CA PRO A 135 5.80 8.61 -6.99
C PRO A 135 5.74 10.12 -7.20
N ASP A 136 5.02 10.57 -8.23
CA ASP A 136 4.82 12.00 -8.52
C ASP A 136 4.21 12.73 -7.31
N PHE A 137 3.33 12.04 -6.57
CA PHE A 137 2.78 12.53 -5.31
C PHE A 137 2.93 11.52 -4.18
N TYR A 138 3.43 11.97 -3.04
CA TYR A 138 3.35 11.24 -1.78
C TYR A 138 3.15 12.19 -0.60
N VAL A 139 2.68 11.69 0.55
CA VAL A 139 2.44 12.54 1.73
C VAL A 139 3.59 12.43 2.72
N THR A 140 3.95 11.21 3.12
CA THR A 140 4.91 10.99 4.21
C THR A 140 6.08 10.12 3.75
N LYS A 141 7.31 10.54 4.03
CA LYS A 141 8.52 9.71 3.85
C LYS A 141 8.92 9.11 5.20
N THR A 142 9.00 7.80 5.31
CA THR A 142 9.30 7.12 6.60
C THR A 142 10.05 5.81 6.41
N SER A 143 10.99 5.50 7.31
CA SER A 143 11.66 4.19 7.39
C SER A 143 10.95 3.19 8.31
N ALA A 144 9.99 3.64 9.11
CA ALA A 144 9.25 2.77 10.02
C ALA A 144 8.39 1.77 9.25
N TRP A 145 8.16 0.57 9.80
CA TRP A 145 7.18 -0.37 9.26
C TRP A 145 5.78 0.22 9.45
N ILE A 146 5.01 0.35 8.36
CA ILE A 146 3.69 0.97 8.42
C ILE A 146 2.69 -0.13 8.77
N VAL A 147 1.76 0.17 9.67
CA VAL A 147 0.66 -0.72 10.02
C VAL A 147 -0.62 0.01 9.61
N TYR A 148 -1.18 -0.38 8.46
CA TYR A 148 -2.42 0.20 7.96
C TYR A 148 -3.66 -0.37 8.67
N PRO A 149 -4.75 0.41 8.76
CA PRO A 149 -5.94 -0.01 9.50
C PRO A 149 -6.74 -1.12 8.80
N TYR A 150 -6.53 -1.36 7.50
CA TYR A 150 -7.19 -2.39 6.71
C TYR A 150 -6.42 -3.72 6.61
N GLU A 151 -5.20 -3.82 7.16
CA GLU A 151 -4.34 -5.00 7.04
C GLU A 151 -4.06 -5.71 8.38
N VAL A 152 -4.95 -5.55 9.36
CA VAL A 152 -4.83 -6.11 10.72
C VAL A 152 -4.42 -7.58 10.72
N CYS A 153 -5.14 -8.41 9.95
CA CYS A 153 -4.92 -9.85 9.90
C CYS A 153 -3.55 -10.20 9.30
N GLU A 154 -3.18 -9.52 8.22
CA GLU A 154 -1.91 -9.70 7.54
C GLU A 154 -0.74 -9.29 8.44
N THR A 155 -0.88 -8.17 9.14
CA THR A 155 0.08 -7.69 10.14
C THR A 155 0.30 -8.72 11.24
N ILE A 156 -0.76 -9.32 11.78
CA ILE A 156 -0.64 -10.35 12.83
C ILE A 156 0.11 -11.58 12.31
N VAL A 157 -0.24 -12.05 11.11
CA VAL A 157 0.37 -13.23 10.47
C VAL A 157 1.86 -13.01 10.17
N GLN A 158 2.25 -11.79 9.79
CA GLN A 158 3.64 -11.48 9.46
C GLN A 158 4.50 -11.17 10.69
N LEU A 159 4.01 -10.30 11.59
CA LEU A 159 4.81 -9.82 12.73
C LEU A 159 4.81 -10.80 13.92
N GLY A 160 3.73 -11.56 14.12
CA GLY A 160 3.61 -12.52 15.22
C GLY A 160 4.79 -13.52 15.26
N PRO A 161 5.02 -14.29 14.17
CA PRO A 161 6.11 -15.26 14.13
C PRO A 161 7.49 -14.61 14.16
N LEU A 162 7.62 -13.41 13.59
CA LEU A 162 8.86 -12.63 13.63
C LEU A 162 9.23 -12.27 15.08
N TRP A 163 8.29 -11.72 15.84
CA TRP A 163 8.50 -11.37 17.24
C TRP A 163 8.71 -12.61 18.12
N GLN A 164 8.00 -13.70 17.88
CA GLN A 164 8.20 -14.95 18.61
C GLN A 164 9.61 -15.50 18.41
N LYS A 165 10.14 -15.48 17.18
CA LYS A 165 11.52 -15.88 16.87
C LYS A 165 12.58 -15.03 17.57
N THR A 166 12.24 -13.81 17.97
CA THR A 166 13.14 -12.94 18.77
C THR A 166 13.03 -13.17 20.27
N GLY A 167 12.28 -14.20 20.72
CA GLY A 167 12.16 -14.59 22.13
C GLY A 167 11.05 -13.85 22.90
N ILE A 168 10.18 -13.10 22.22
CA ILE A 168 9.07 -12.38 22.85
C ILE A 168 7.95 -13.37 23.16
N SER A 169 7.42 -13.34 24.39
CA SER A 169 6.34 -14.25 24.79
C SER A 169 5.05 -13.96 24.03
N ARG A 170 4.15 -14.95 23.96
CA ARG A 170 2.83 -14.81 23.35
C ARG A 170 2.02 -13.67 23.98
N GLU A 171 2.07 -13.53 25.30
CA GLU A 171 1.39 -12.48 26.06
C GLU A 171 1.93 -11.10 25.70
N GLN A 172 3.25 -10.97 25.56
CA GLN A 172 3.90 -9.74 25.14
C GLN A 172 3.56 -9.40 23.68
N ILE A 173 3.56 -10.38 22.77
CA ILE A 173 3.13 -10.21 21.37
C ILE A 173 1.69 -9.71 21.31
N LYS A 174 0.79 -10.34 22.06
CA LYS A 174 -0.60 -9.91 22.18
C LYS A 174 -0.69 -8.47 22.68
N HIS A 175 0.07 -8.11 23.70
CA HIS A 175 0.12 -6.74 24.22
C HIS A 175 0.58 -5.75 23.14
N ARG A 176 1.60 -6.08 22.33
CA ARG A 176 2.04 -5.22 21.22
C ARG A 176 0.93 -4.97 20.20
N PHE A 177 0.20 -6.00 19.79
CA PHE A 177 -0.93 -5.82 18.86
C PHE A 177 -2.07 -4.99 19.48
N LEU A 178 -2.32 -5.11 20.78
CA LEU A 178 -3.29 -4.24 21.47
C LEU A 178 -2.87 -2.77 21.41
N THR A 179 -1.57 -2.45 21.47
CA THR A 179 -1.09 -1.06 21.33
C THR A 179 -1.28 -0.48 19.92
N PHE A 180 -1.47 -1.32 18.89
CA PHE A 180 -1.88 -0.86 17.56
C PHE A 180 -3.39 -0.60 17.46
N GLY A 181 -4.15 -0.88 18.52
CA GLY A 181 -5.61 -0.74 18.54
C GLY A 181 -6.35 -1.95 17.97
N PHE A 182 -5.68 -3.09 17.79
CA PHE A 182 -6.32 -4.28 17.23
C PHE A 182 -7.26 -4.94 18.24
N ALA A 183 -8.41 -5.43 17.77
CA ALA A 183 -9.39 -6.09 18.62
C ALA A 183 -8.86 -7.40 19.22
N THR A 184 -9.05 -7.58 20.53
CA THR A 184 -8.59 -8.78 21.28
C THR A 184 -9.04 -10.10 20.64
N GLN A 185 -10.27 -10.16 20.14
CA GLN A 185 -10.80 -11.35 19.48
C GLN A 185 -10.02 -11.70 18.21
N THR A 186 -9.76 -10.70 17.36
CA THR A 186 -8.97 -10.86 16.12
C THR A 186 -7.55 -11.30 16.43
N ILE A 187 -6.89 -10.68 17.42
CA ILE A 187 -5.53 -11.05 17.85
C ILE A 187 -5.50 -12.52 18.28
N ASN A 188 -6.38 -12.93 19.20
CA ASN A 188 -6.41 -14.30 19.71
C ASN A 188 -6.64 -15.32 18.59
N MET A 189 -7.57 -15.03 17.67
CA MET A 189 -7.90 -15.90 16.55
C MET A 189 -6.71 -16.14 15.63
N TYR A 190 -6.03 -15.07 15.21
CA TYR A 190 -4.91 -15.18 14.26
C TYR A 190 -3.64 -15.71 14.92
N LEU A 191 -3.33 -15.34 16.16
CA LEU A 191 -2.22 -15.92 16.92
C LEU A 191 -2.38 -17.45 17.07
N LYS A 192 -3.58 -17.91 17.42
CA LYS A 192 -3.88 -19.36 17.45
C LYS A 192 -3.68 -20.02 16.08
N LYS A 193 -4.13 -19.38 14.99
CA LYS A 193 -4.01 -19.91 13.62
C LYS A 193 -2.56 -20.13 13.19
N ILE A 194 -1.64 -19.26 13.63
CA ILE A 194 -0.22 -19.30 13.22
C ILE A 194 0.69 -20.00 14.23
N GLY A 195 0.16 -20.58 15.30
CA GLY A 195 0.95 -21.29 16.31
C GLY A 195 1.85 -20.40 17.17
N VAL A 196 1.57 -19.10 17.22
CA VAL A 196 2.25 -18.09 18.07
C VAL A 196 1.45 -17.88 19.32
#